data_AF-A0A3M1LHR7-F1
#
_entry.id   AF-A0A3M1LHR7-F1
#
_cell.length_a   1.000
_cell.length_b   1.000
_cell.length_c   1.000
_cell.angle_alpha   90.00
_cell.angle_beta   90.00
_cell.angle_gamma   90.00
#
_symmetry.space_group_name_H-M   'P 1'
#
loop_
_entity.id
_entity.type
_entity.pdbx_description
1 polymer ?
#
loop_
_entity_poly.entity_id
_entity_poly.type
_entity_poly.pdbx_seq_one_letter_code
_entity_poly.pdbx_strand_id
1 'polypeptide(L)'
;MEKHPSEIFGYPVDVHTSAAEAARRAHRCPFSGQKCNKKSRLLKYPMGVCSVQYGDHVVAICPRRFLQEQVVFLDVADQHFGTRDNLLLFQEVRLPTVGSFDFVMVKHKPLSSQIEDFVIIEIQTDQTTGTGQLVQALEDFLQGETVVGRTYSFGLNTYDTLKRSFTQILNKGVVLEQWGQKAYWVFQEPVYRNFVARYNLGGMTYDDGYTTVFLVYDLTRERDLYRLTRTRKLSASTEELLSAFRNSPGVPSKDDFVAKLEEKIRAQLQLKVRLQGADEEAQ
;
A
#
# COMPACT_ATOMS: atom_id res chain seq x y z
N MET A 1 -10.68 13.70 -12.58
CA MET A 1 -10.47 12.37 -11.96
C MET A 1 -10.99 12.47 -10.54
N GLU A 2 -12.04 11.71 -10.22
CA GLU A 2 -12.73 11.77 -8.93
C GLU A 2 -11.82 11.37 -7.76
N LYS A 3 -11.92 12.07 -6.63
CA LYS A 3 -11.05 11.89 -5.47
C LYS A 3 -11.80 12.19 -4.18
N HIS A 4 -12.23 11.15 -3.45
CA HIS A 4 -12.89 11.30 -2.15
C HIS A 4 -12.67 10.06 -1.28
N PRO A 5 -12.98 10.08 0.02
CA PRO A 5 -13.00 8.89 0.86
C PRO A 5 -13.98 7.83 0.32
N SER A 6 -13.57 6.57 0.21
CA SER A 6 -14.47 5.45 -0.12
C SER A 6 -14.98 4.76 1.13
N GLU A 7 -14.11 4.56 2.13
CA GLU A 7 -14.47 3.98 3.43
C GLU A 7 -14.00 4.86 4.58
N ILE A 8 -14.92 5.16 5.50
CA ILE A 8 -14.65 5.88 6.75
C ILE A 8 -15.01 4.95 7.91
N PHE A 9 -14.02 4.66 8.76
CA PHE A 9 -14.07 3.65 9.83
C PHE A 9 -14.53 2.28 9.34
N GLY A 10 -14.08 1.91 8.12
CA GLY A 10 -14.29 0.60 7.51
C GLY A 10 -15.66 0.37 6.88
N TYR A 11 -16.50 1.40 6.80
CA TYR A 11 -17.78 1.35 6.10
C TYR A 11 -17.77 2.31 4.91
N PRO A 12 -18.40 1.95 3.78
CA PRO A 12 -18.55 2.87 2.68
C PRO A 12 -19.23 4.16 3.09
N VAL A 13 -18.83 5.29 2.49
CA VAL A 13 -19.33 6.61 2.87
C VAL A 13 -20.84 6.78 2.63
N ASP A 14 -21.41 6.05 1.69
CA ASP A 14 -22.83 6.04 1.36
C ASP A 14 -23.67 5.09 2.23
N VAL A 15 -23.05 4.37 3.17
CA VAL A 15 -23.73 3.41 4.06
C VAL A 15 -23.94 4.02 5.44
N HIS A 16 -25.20 4.10 5.90
CA HIS A 16 -25.61 4.74 7.16
C HIS A 16 -26.33 3.78 8.12
N THR A 17 -25.93 2.51 8.13
CA THR A 17 -26.47 1.53 9.08
C THR A 17 -26.11 1.89 10.53
N SER A 18 -26.87 1.37 11.50
CA SER A 18 -26.58 1.59 12.92
C SER A 18 -25.16 1.16 13.32
N ALA A 19 -24.64 0.08 12.72
CA ALA A 19 -23.28 -0.40 12.91
C ALA A 19 -22.23 0.56 12.35
N ALA A 20 -22.44 1.09 11.13
CA ALA A 20 -21.54 2.07 10.52
C ALA A 20 -21.46 3.35 11.37
N GLU A 21 -22.61 3.88 11.76
CA GLU A 21 -22.70 5.07 12.59
C GLU A 21 -22.09 4.87 13.99
N ALA A 22 -22.30 3.70 14.61
CA ALA A 22 -21.66 3.38 15.88
C ALA A 22 -20.13 3.28 15.76
N ALA A 23 -19.62 2.66 14.70
CA ALA A 23 -18.18 2.57 14.46
C ALA A 23 -17.54 3.94 14.23
N ARG A 24 -18.19 4.82 13.46
CA ARG A 24 -17.76 6.21 13.21
C ARG A 24 -17.70 7.00 14.51
N ARG A 25 -18.78 7.01 15.30
CA ARG A 25 -18.83 7.72 16.61
C ARG A 25 -17.77 7.21 17.59
N ALA A 26 -17.55 5.90 17.64
CA ALA A 26 -16.57 5.29 18.53
C ALA A 26 -15.12 5.35 17.99
N HIS A 27 -14.92 5.82 16.76
CA HIS A 27 -13.67 5.76 16.01
C HIS A 27 -13.05 4.34 15.99
N ARG A 28 -13.91 3.31 15.87
CA ARG A 28 -13.54 1.89 15.95
C ARG A 28 -13.21 1.36 14.56
N CYS A 29 -12.15 0.57 14.46
CA CYS A 29 -11.80 -0.17 13.25
C CYS A 29 -12.52 -1.53 13.27
N PRO A 30 -13.43 -1.82 12.32
CA PRO A 30 -14.13 -3.10 12.30
C PRO A 30 -13.18 -4.26 11.97
N PHE A 31 -12.13 -4.02 11.18
CA PHE A 31 -11.21 -5.06 10.73
C PHE A 31 -10.27 -5.56 11.84
N SER A 32 -9.85 -4.68 12.75
CA SER A 32 -8.97 -5.07 13.87
C SER A 32 -9.73 -5.24 15.19
N GLY A 33 -11.02 -4.88 15.24
CA GLY A 33 -11.81 -4.83 16.47
C GLY A 33 -11.37 -3.77 17.49
N GLN A 34 -10.33 -2.97 17.20
CA GLN A 34 -9.72 -2.00 18.11
C GLN A 34 -10.02 -0.56 17.68
N LYS A 35 -9.65 0.42 18.52
CA LYS A 35 -9.67 1.83 18.11
C LYS A 35 -8.76 2.05 16.89
N CYS A 36 -9.20 2.89 15.96
CA CYS A 36 -8.40 3.26 14.79
C CYS A 36 -7.06 3.88 15.25
N ASN A 37 -5.95 3.37 14.70
CA ASN A 37 -4.60 3.83 15.01
C ASN A 37 -4.08 4.90 14.03
N LYS A 38 -4.81 5.17 12.93
CA LYS A 38 -4.39 6.17 11.94
C LYS A 38 -4.57 7.57 12.51
N LYS A 39 -3.47 8.25 12.82
CA LYS A 39 -3.45 9.61 13.38
C LYS A 39 -3.12 10.64 12.30
N SER A 40 -3.63 11.86 12.49
CA SER A 40 -3.22 13.05 11.75
C SER A 40 -2.95 14.16 12.76
N ARG A 41 -1.93 14.99 12.53
CA ARG A 41 -1.65 16.16 13.38
C ARG A 41 -2.75 17.22 13.29
N LEU A 42 -3.59 17.15 12.25
CA LEU A 42 -4.70 18.07 11.99
C LEU A 42 -5.98 17.67 12.73
N LEU A 43 -6.03 16.48 13.34
CA LEU A 43 -7.22 15.94 13.96
C LEU A 43 -7.00 15.63 15.44
N LYS A 44 -8.02 15.92 16.26
CA LYS A 44 -8.05 15.51 17.68
C LYS A 44 -8.48 14.05 17.87
N TYR A 45 -8.95 13.41 16.81
CA TYR A 45 -9.41 12.02 16.76
C TYR A 45 -8.68 11.25 15.63
N PRO A 46 -8.74 9.90 15.61
CA PRO A 46 -8.14 9.13 14.51
C PRO A 46 -8.78 9.48 13.16
N MET A 47 -7.98 9.53 12.09
CA MET A 47 -8.42 9.95 10.76
C MET A 47 -9.48 9.00 10.16
N GLY A 48 -9.48 7.72 10.48
CA GLY A 48 -10.57 6.81 10.09
C GLY A 48 -10.72 6.48 8.60
N VAL A 49 -10.08 7.21 7.68
CA VAL A 49 -10.16 6.91 6.24
C VAL A 49 -9.33 5.67 5.90
N CYS A 50 -10.03 4.60 5.54
CA CYS A 50 -9.46 3.28 5.26
C CYS A 50 -9.10 3.10 3.78
N SER A 51 -9.93 3.63 2.89
CA SER A 51 -9.74 3.62 1.44
C SER A 51 -10.29 4.88 0.79
N VAL A 52 -9.84 5.19 -0.42
CA VAL A 52 -10.19 6.39 -1.18
C VAL A 52 -10.55 6.04 -2.62
N GLN A 53 -11.50 6.76 -3.21
CA GLN A 53 -11.72 6.80 -4.64
C GLN A 53 -10.59 7.63 -5.22
N TYR A 54 -9.88 7.08 -6.22
CA TYR A 54 -8.83 7.78 -6.94
C TYR A 54 -8.90 7.43 -8.41
N GLY A 55 -9.64 8.26 -9.16
CA GLY A 55 -10.02 7.95 -10.53
C GLY A 55 -10.96 6.78 -10.60
N ASP A 56 -10.59 5.74 -11.33
CA ASP A 56 -11.45 4.58 -11.57
C ASP A 56 -11.21 3.46 -10.53
N HIS A 57 -10.39 3.74 -9.50
CA HIS A 57 -9.98 2.76 -8.51
C HIS A 57 -10.36 3.19 -7.10
N VAL A 58 -10.84 2.23 -6.31
CA VAL A 58 -10.85 2.34 -4.84
C VAL A 58 -9.50 1.84 -4.35
N VAL A 59 -8.74 2.68 -3.65
CA VAL A 59 -7.39 2.35 -3.16
C VAL A 59 -7.38 2.34 -1.64
N ALA A 60 -6.99 1.21 -1.05
CA ALA A 60 -6.76 1.09 0.38
C ALA A 60 -5.52 1.89 0.78
N ILE A 61 -5.68 2.72 1.81
CA ILE A 61 -4.62 3.58 2.36
C ILE A 61 -4.37 3.29 3.85
N CYS A 62 -4.77 2.10 4.29
CA CYS A 62 -4.63 1.62 5.65
C CYS A 62 -4.38 0.10 5.63
N PRO A 63 -3.26 -0.41 6.17
CA PRO A 63 -2.95 -1.84 6.13
C PRO A 63 -3.96 -2.67 6.93
N ARG A 64 -4.54 -2.10 8.01
CA ARG A 64 -5.60 -2.77 8.78
C ARG A 64 -6.83 -3.12 7.94
N ARG A 65 -7.04 -2.47 6.79
CA ARG A 65 -8.13 -2.81 5.87
C ARG A 65 -8.03 -4.25 5.35
N PHE A 66 -6.83 -4.79 5.26
CA PHE A 66 -6.55 -6.15 4.80
C PHE A 66 -6.74 -7.21 5.88
N LEU A 67 -7.11 -6.82 7.11
CA LEU A 67 -7.44 -7.75 8.19
C LEU A 67 -8.91 -8.22 8.12
N GLN A 68 -9.67 -7.80 7.11
CA GLN A 68 -11.07 -8.18 6.94
C GLN A 68 -11.23 -9.69 7.00
N GLU A 69 -12.03 -10.15 7.97
CA GLU A 69 -12.42 -11.56 8.13
C GLU A 69 -11.22 -12.53 8.17
N GLN A 70 -10.02 -12.00 8.43
CA GLN A 70 -8.75 -12.75 8.39
C GLN A 70 -8.49 -13.47 7.05
N VAL A 71 -9.15 -13.06 5.95
CA VAL A 71 -9.10 -13.81 4.66
C VAL A 71 -7.67 -14.01 4.16
N VAL A 72 -6.81 -13.00 4.30
CA VAL A 72 -5.39 -13.08 3.94
C VAL A 72 -4.67 -14.19 4.70
N PHE A 73 -4.90 -14.27 6.02
CA PHE A 73 -4.24 -15.25 6.87
C PHE A 73 -4.77 -16.66 6.64
N LEU A 74 -6.08 -16.80 6.42
CA LEU A 74 -6.70 -18.08 6.08
C LEU A 74 -6.18 -18.61 4.74
N ASP A 75 -6.06 -17.73 3.74
CA ASP A 75 -5.49 -18.08 2.44
C ASP A 75 -4.04 -18.55 2.56
N VAL A 76 -3.22 -17.88 3.38
CA VAL A 76 -1.83 -18.30 3.62
C VAL A 76 -1.78 -19.63 4.37
N ALA A 77 -2.63 -19.82 5.39
CA ALA A 77 -2.69 -21.06 6.14
C ALA A 77 -2.98 -22.27 5.24
N ASP A 78 -4.02 -22.15 4.41
CA ASP A 78 -4.44 -23.21 3.51
C ASP A 78 -3.39 -23.48 2.42
N GLN A 79 -2.74 -22.44 1.91
CA GLN A 79 -1.78 -22.59 0.82
C GLN A 79 -0.39 -23.08 1.24
N HIS A 80 0.07 -22.66 2.41
CA HIS A 80 1.43 -22.95 2.86
C HIS A 80 1.48 -24.19 3.74
N PHE A 81 0.57 -24.29 4.71
CA PHE A 81 0.56 -25.40 5.68
C PHE A 81 -0.42 -26.50 5.31
N GLY A 82 -1.43 -26.23 4.46
CA GLY A 82 -2.49 -27.20 4.14
C GLY A 82 -3.42 -27.53 5.31
N THR A 83 -3.33 -26.78 6.41
CA THR A 83 -4.11 -26.97 7.63
C THR A 83 -4.23 -25.64 8.37
N ARG A 84 -5.18 -25.56 9.30
CA ARG A 84 -5.35 -24.43 10.22
C ARG A 84 -5.05 -24.80 11.68
N ASP A 85 -4.65 -26.06 11.92
CA ASP A 85 -4.39 -26.57 13.26
C ASP A 85 -3.00 -26.16 13.75
N ASN A 86 -2.88 -25.83 15.04
CA ASN A 86 -1.61 -25.46 15.69
C ASN A 86 -0.86 -24.33 14.95
N LEU A 87 -1.62 -23.37 14.43
CA LEU A 87 -1.08 -22.15 13.84
C LEU A 87 -1.25 -20.98 14.82
N LEU A 88 -0.17 -20.22 15.00
CA LEU A 88 -0.16 -18.97 15.77
C LEU A 88 0.28 -17.82 14.87
N LEU A 89 -0.40 -16.67 14.99
CA LEU A 89 -0.06 -15.46 14.26
C LEU A 89 0.54 -14.42 15.21
N PHE A 90 1.77 -14.02 14.95
CA PHE A 90 2.48 -12.98 15.68
C PHE A 90 2.54 -11.70 14.84
N GLN A 91 2.38 -10.53 15.49
CA GLN A 91 2.46 -9.22 14.84
C GLN A 91 3.79 -8.54 15.19
N GLU A 92 4.35 -7.78 14.24
CA GLU A 92 5.53 -6.92 14.44
C GLU A 92 6.76 -7.65 15.02
N VAL A 93 7.04 -8.86 14.52
CA VAL A 93 8.20 -9.65 14.96
C VAL A 93 9.47 -9.01 14.39
N ARG A 94 10.39 -8.61 15.27
CA ARG A 94 11.63 -7.95 14.87
C ARG A 94 12.80 -8.92 14.85
N LEU A 95 13.53 -8.91 13.75
CA LEU A 95 14.84 -9.53 13.63
C LEU A 95 15.90 -8.42 13.54
N PRO A 96 16.95 -8.46 14.37
CA PRO A 96 18.11 -7.59 14.19
C PRO A 96 18.63 -7.68 12.75
N THR A 97 19.19 -6.57 12.23
CA THR A 97 19.77 -6.41 10.87
C THR A 97 18.80 -6.51 9.67
N VAL A 98 17.71 -7.28 9.77
CA VAL A 98 16.71 -7.40 8.69
C VAL A 98 15.55 -6.41 8.85
N GLY A 99 15.13 -6.17 10.10
CA GLY A 99 14.02 -5.27 10.43
C GLY A 99 12.83 -6.00 11.02
N SER A 100 11.66 -5.37 10.98
CA SER A 100 10.41 -5.96 11.48
C SER A 100 9.64 -6.63 10.35
N PHE A 101 8.98 -7.72 10.68
CA PHE A 101 7.98 -8.38 9.86
C PHE A 101 6.59 -8.00 10.34
N ASP A 102 5.69 -7.64 9.42
CA ASP A 102 4.33 -7.24 9.79
C ASP A 102 3.62 -8.37 10.55
N PHE A 103 3.68 -9.58 9.98
CA PHE A 103 3.12 -10.79 10.58
C PHE A 103 4.02 -12.00 10.34
N VAL A 104 4.06 -12.90 11.32
CA VAL A 104 4.68 -14.22 11.23
C VAL A 104 3.65 -15.27 11.65
N MET A 105 3.31 -16.17 10.74
CA MET A 105 2.46 -17.31 11.06
C MET A 105 3.35 -18.54 11.32
N VAL A 106 3.16 -19.17 12.46
CA VAL A 106 4.02 -20.24 12.97
C VAL A 106 3.20 -21.51 13.12
N LYS A 107 3.69 -22.60 12.55
CA LYS A 107 3.25 -23.96 12.87
C LYS A 107 4.08 -24.49 14.02
N HIS A 108 3.41 -24.91 15.10
CA HIS A 108 4.08 -25.48 16.27
C HIS A 108 3.59 -26.89 16.57
N LYS A 109 4.41 -27.66 17.29
CA LYS A 109 3.98 -28.96 17.81
C LYS A 109 2.84 -28.79 18.80
N PRO A 110 1.85 -29.71 18.84
CA PRO A 110 0.75 -29.64 19.80
C PRO A 110 1.26 -29.48 21.24
N LEU A 111 0.69 -28.51 21.97
CA LEU A 111 1.02 -28.21 23.37
C LEU A 111 2.52 -28.00 23.65
N SER A 112 3.28 -27.50 22.68
CA SER A 112 4.72 -27.26 22.78
C SER A 112 5.12 -25.92 22.16
N SER A 113 6.22 -25.33 22.66
CA SER A 113 6.84 -24.14 22.07
C SER A 113 7.77 -24.46 20.89
N GLN A 114 7.92 -25.74 20.53
CA GLN A 114 8.74 -26.13 19.39
C GLN A 114 8.05 -25.77 18.06
N ILE A 115 8.72 -24.93 17.28
CA ILE A 115 8.31 -24.54 15.93
C ILE A 115 8.65 -25.67 14.94
N GLU A 116 7.70 -26.04 14.11
CA GLU A 116 7.89 -26.98 12.99
C GLU A 116 8.21 -26.22 11.70
N ASP A 117 7.46 -25.14 11.44
CA ASP A 117 7.59 -24.32 10.23
C ASP A 117 7.02 -22.92 10.46
N PHE A 118 7.35 -21.94 9.62
CA PHE A 118 6.78 -20.59 9.72
C PHE A 118 6.80 -19.84 8.40
N VAL A 119 5.94 -18.84 8.27
CA VAL A 119 5.84 -18.03 7.07
C VAL A 119 5.68 -16.56 7.43
N ILE A 120 6.29 -15.69 6.61
CA ILE A 120 6.19 -14.24 6.75
C ILE A 120 5.01 -13.72 5.91
N ILE A 121 4.25 -12.75 6.44
CA ILE A 121 3.17 -12.09 5.71
C ILE A 121 3.34 -10.57 5.85
N GLU A 122 3.46 -9.87 4.72
CA GLU A 122 3.73 -8.43 4.64
C GLU A 122 2.61 -7.73 3.89
N ILE A 123 2.00 -6.68 4.45
CA ILE A 123 0.84 -6.02 3.84
C ILE A 123 1.25 -4.66 3.30
N GLN A 124 1.08 -4.46 1.99
CA GLN A 124 1.44 -3.24 1.28
C GLN A 124 0.18 -2.52 0.78
N THR A 125 -0.18 -1.44 1.47
CA THR A 125 -1.21 -0.47 1.05
C THR A 125 -0.58 0.86 0.66
N ASP A 126 -1.31 1.70 -0.06
CA ASP A 126 -0.75 2.98 -0.49
C ASP A 126 -0.79 4.05 0.62
N GLN A 127 -0.06 5.13 0.40
CA GLN A 127 -0.05 6.33 1.22
C GLN A 127 -0.58 7.50 0.41
N THR A 128 -0.95 8.58 1.10
CA THR A 128 -1.47 9.79 0.46
C THR A 128 -0.48 10.94 0.52
N THR A 129 -0.51 11.82 -0.48
CA THR A 129 0.06 13.17 -0.43
C THR A 129 -1.07 14.18 -0.25
N GLY A 130 -0.78 15.39 0.25
CA GLY A 130 -1.81 16.40 0.49
C GLY A 130 -2.83 16.00 1.57
N THR A 131 -2.38 15.31 2.63
CA THR A 131 -3.25 14.74 3.68
C THR A 131 -4.25 15.74 4.30
N GLY A 132 -3.95 17.04 4.31
CA GLY A 132 -4.90 18.06 4.75
C GLY A 132 -6.21 18.08 3.95
N GLN A 133 -6.16 17.82 2.64
CA GLN A 133 -7.35 17.77 1.79
C GLN A 133 -8.18 16.51 2.02
N LEU A 134 -7.52 15.41 2.41
CA LEU A 134 -8.23 14.21 2.83
C LEU A 134 -8.86 14.37 4.23
N VAL A 135 -8.21 15.14 5.11
CA VAL A 135 -8.78 15.54 6.40
C VAL A 135 -10.02 16.43 6.19
N GLN A 136 -9.96 17.41 5.28
CA GLN A 136 -11.13 18.20 4.92
C GLN A 136 -12.29 17.31 4.43
N ALA A 137 -12.01 16.36 3.55
CA ALA A 137 -13.04 15.44 3.06
C ALA A 137 -13.68 14.59 4.17
N LEU A 138 -12.91 14.20 5.18
CA LEU A 138 -13.42 13.53 6.37
C LEU A 138 -14.32 14.46 7.19
N GLU A 139 -13.91 15.71 7.40
CA GLU A 139 -14.67 16.69 8.17
C GLU A 139 -15.99 17.03 7.48
N ASP A 140 -15.99 17.28 6.16
CA ASP A 140 -17.20 17.49 5.36
C ASP A 140 -18.18 16.31 5.53
N PHE A 141 -17.68 15.08 5.42
CA PHE A 141 -18.48 13.88 5.63
C PHE A 141 -19.10 13.82 7.03
N LEU A 142 -18.30 14.09 8.08
CA LEU A 142 -18.77 14.06 9.46
C LEU A 142 -19.74 15.19 9.79
N GLN A 143 -19.74 16.28 9.01
CA GLN A 143 -20.72 17.37 9.08
C GLN A 143 -22.01 17.06 8.32
N GLY A 144 -22.11 15.89 7.67
CA GLY A 144 -23.28 15.45 6.92
C GLY A 144 -23.28 15.87 5.45
N GLU A 145 -22.16 16.36 4.93
CA GLU A 145 -22.04 16.67 3.51
C GLU A 145 -21.87 15.41 2.64
N THR A 146 -22.43 15.47 1.43
CA THR A 146 -22.21 14.42 0.42
C THR A 146 -20.83 14.56 -0.20
N VAL A 147 -19.92 13.60 0.08
CA VAL A 147 -18.55 13.59 -0.45
C VAL A 147 -18.36 12.77 -1.72
N VAL A 148 -19.27 11.84 -2.01
CA VAL A 148 -19.29 11.05 -3.25
C VAL A 148 -19.47 12.00 -4.44
N GLY A 149 -18.74 11.79 -5.54
CA GLY A 149 -18.74 12.68 -6.70
C GLY A 149 -17.76 13.87 -6.58
N ARG A 150 -17.25 14.17 -5.37
CA ARG A 150 -16.35 15.30 -5.16
C ARG A 150 -14.90 14.95 -5.51
N THR A 151 -14.13 15.99 -5.82
CA THR A 151 -12.69 15.88 -6.09
C THR A 151 -11.92 16.75 -5.11
N TYR A 152 -11.37 16.11 -4.08
CA TYR A 152 -10.46 16.73 -3.11
C TYR A 152 -9.02 16.68 -3.64
N SER A 153 -8.23 17.71 -3.32
CA SER A 153 -6.88 17.88 -3.89
C SER A 153 -5.78 17.08 -3.17
N PHE A 154 -6.07 15.82 -2.81
CA PHE A 154 -5.06 14.87 -2.34
C PHE A 154 -4.48 14.04 -3.51
N GLY A 155 -3.32 13.44 -3.27
CA GLY A 155 -2.66 12.50 -4.19
C GLY A 155 -2.37 11.16 -3.53
N LEU A 156 -1.93 10.20 -4.32
CA LEU A 156 -1.32 8.96 -3.81
C LEU A 156 0.21 9.09 -3.87
N ASN A 157 0.90 8.63 -2.83
CA ASN A 157 2.36 8.58 -2.75
C ASN A 157 2.91 7.23 -3.24
N THR A 158 2.28 6.69 -4.28
CA THR A 158 2.52 5.32 -4.78
C THR A 158 3.98 5.05 -5.10
N TYR A 159 4.71 6.07 -5.60
CA TYR A 159 6.13 5.92 -5.89
C TYR A 159 6.96 5.64 -4.63
N ASP A 160 6.74 6.39 -3.54
CA ASP A 160 7.46 6.17 -2.29
C ASP A 160 7.07 4.86 -1.63
N THR A 161 5.78 4.52 -1.64
CA THR A 161 5.26 3.21 -1.20
C THR A 161 6.04 2.10 -1.89
N LEU A 162 6.06 2.08 -3.23
CA LEU A 162 6.64 0.99 -4.00
C LEU A 162 8.16 0.95 -3.95
N LYS A 163 8.84 2.10 -3.88
CA LYS A 163 10.28 2.17 -3.61
C LYS A 163 10.64 1.44 -2.33
N ARG A 164 9.90 1.71 -1.25
CA ARG A 164 10.12 1.08 0.05
C ARG A 164 9.76 -0.41 0.02
N SER A 165 8.62 -0.77 -0.59
CA SER A 165 8.21 -2.18 -0.71
C SER A 165 9.24 -2.98 -1.50
N PHE A 166 9.72 -2.48 -2.64
CA PHE A 166 10.69 -3.20 -3.47
C PHE A 166 12.01 -3.47 -2.74
N THR A 167 12.59 -2.46 -2.08
CA THR A 167 13.80 -2.65 -1.29
C THR A 167 13.59 -3.66 -0.15
N GLN A 168 12.43 -3.65 0.52
CA GLN A 168 12.13 -4.63 1.55
C GLN A 168 11.95 -6.04 0.99
N ILE A 169 11.28 -6.19 -0.15
CA ILE A 169 11.14 -7.47 -0.86
C ILE A 169 12.51 -8.07 -1.15
N LEU A 170 13.43 -7.27 -1.72
CA LEU A 170 14.78 -7.75 -2.03
C LEU A 170 15.58 -8.10 -0.77
N ASN A 171 15.62 -7.21 0.23
CA ASN A 171 16.43 -7.41 1.43
C ASN A 171 15.93 -8.61 2.27
N LYS A 172 14.61 -8.74 2.46
CA LYS A 172 14.02 -9.88 3.17
C LYS A 172 14.09 -11.15 2.32
N GLY A 173 13.91 -11.02 1.00
CA GLY A 173 13.98 -12.11 0.02
C GLY A 173 15.30 -12.88 0.09
N VAL A 174 16.44 -12.18 0.09
CA VAL A 174 17.77 -12.81 0.21
C VAL A 174 17.89 -13.67 1.49
N VAL A 175 17.41 -13.15 2.62
CA VAL A 175 17.46 -13.90 3.90
C VAL A 175 16.55 -15.11 3.86
N LEU A 176 15.33 -14.94 3.33
CA LEU A 176 14.32 -15.98 3.30
C LEU A 176 14.63 -17.09 2.28
N GLU A 177 15.27 -16.77 1.16
CA GLU A 177 15.83 -17.77 0.24
C GLU A 177 16.91 -18.62 0.90
N GLN A 178 17.82 -18.02 1.67
CA GLN A 178 18.84 -18.76 2.42
C GLN A 178 18.24 -19.67 3.49
N TRP A 179 17.12 -19.26 4.08
CA TRP A 179 16.41 -20.05 5.09
C TRP A 179 15.48 -21.10 4.48
N GLY A 180 15.21 -21.03 3.18
CA GLY A 180 14.18 -21.86 2.53
C GLY A 180 12.76 -21.52 3.01
N GLN A 181 12.53 -20.28 3.46
CA GLN A 181 11.27 -19.85 4.06
C GLN A 181 10.50 -18.88 3.17
N LYS A 182 9.17 -18.97 3.17
CA LYS A 182 8.34 -18.13 2.29
C LYS A 182 7.97 -16.78 2.93
N ALA A 183 7.88 -15.74 2.10
CA ALA A 183 7.19 -14.50 2.40
C ALA A 183 6.03 -14.27 1.43
N TYR A 184 4.86 -14.03 2.00
CA TYR A 184 3.66 -13.63 1.29
C TYR A 184 3.51 -12.12 1.34
N TRP A 185 3.80 -11.47 0.22
CA TRP A 185 3.63 -10.03 0.01
C TRP A 185 2.23 -9.75 -0.51
N VAL A 186 1.45 -9.06 0.31
CA VAL A 186 0.04 -8.81 0.07
C VAL A 186 -0.13 -7.41 -0.49
N PHE A 187 -0.65 -7.32 -1.71
CA PHE A 187 -0.88 -6.05 -2.40
C PHE A 187 -2.36 -5.88 -2.78
N GLN A 188 -2.77 -4.63 -2.94
CA GLN A 188 -3.98 -4.33 -3.70
C GLN A 188 -3.69 -4.32 -5.22
N GLU A 189 -4.63 -4.76 -6.05
CA GLU A 189 -4.52 -4.81 -7.51
C GLU A 189 -4.01 -3.51 -8.17
N PRO A 190 -4.56 -2.29 -7.92
CA PRO A 190 -4.03 -1.07 -8.52
C PRO A 190 -2.59 -0.76 -8.10
N VAL A 191 -2.22 -1.08 -6.86
CA VAL A 191 -0.86 -0.87 -6.33
C VAL A 191 0.11 -1.90 -6.94
N TYR A 192 -0.31 -3.16 -7.05
CA TYR A 192 0.47 -4.24 -7.66
C TYR A 192 0.72 -4.02 -9.16
N ARG A 193 -0.29 -3.59 -9.92
CA ARG A 193 -0.09 -3.24 -11.34
C ARG A 193 0.95 -2.15 -11.51
N ASN A 194 0.91 -1.15 -10.63
CA ASN A 194 1.88 -0.07 -10.63
C ASN A 194 3.29 -0.55 -10.21
N PHE A 195 3.38 -1.50 -9.27
CA PHE A 195 4.62 -2.18 -8.91
C PHE A 195 5.25 -2.91 -10.10
N VAL A 196 4.47 -3.75 -10.78
CA VAL A 196 4.93 -4.50 -11.95
C VAL A 196 5.36 -3.57 -13.08
N ALA A 197 4.55 -2.57 -13.40
CA ALA A 197 4.87 -1.61 -14.47
C ALA A 197 6.14 -0.79 -14.16
N ARG A 198 6.32 -0.39 -12.90
CA ARG A 198 7.45 0.45 -12.50
C ARG A 198 8.79 -0.27 -12.54
N TYR A 199 8.80 -1.52 -12.12
CA TYR A 199 10.01 -2.34 -12.05
C TYR A 199 10.14 -3.31 -13.22
N ASN A 200 9.30 -3.16 -14.24
CA ASN A 200 9.26 -4.00 -15.42
C ASN A 200 9.19 -5.51 -15.11
N LEU A 201 8.38 -5.90 -14.11
CA LEU A 201 8.29 -7.28 -13.60
C LEU A 201 7.29 -8.12 -14.41
N GLY A 202 7.22 -7.92 -15.73
CA GLY A 202 6.25 -8.60 -16.59
C GLY A 202 6.49 -10.12 -16.65
N GLY A 203 5.42 -10.89 -16.90
CA GLY A 203 5.53 -12.33 -17.21
C GLY A 203 5.67 -13.26 -16.01
N MET A 204 5.61 -12.76 -14.77
CA MET A 204 5.59 -13.62 -13.59
C MET A 204 4.37 -14.56 -13.61
N THR A 205 4.60 -15.82 -13.27
CA THR A 205 3.56 -16.83 -13.00
C THR A 205 3.82 -17.44 -11.62
N TYR A 206 2.90 -18.23 -11.09
CA TYR A 206 3.14 -18.88 -9.81
C TYR A 206 4.02 -20.12 -9.98
N ASP A 207 5.15 -20.13 -9.29
CA ASP A 207 6.00 -21.29 -9.03
C ASP A 207 6.13 -21.51 -7.52
N ASP A 208 5.92 -22.74 -7.05
CA ASP A 208 6.04 -23.09 -5.65
C ASP A 208 7.50 -23.24 -5.17
N GLY A 209 8.47 -23.33 -6.08
CA GLY A 209 9.89 -23.31 -5.74
C GLY A 209 10.39 -21.95 -5.24
N TYR A 210 9.63 -20.88 -5.46
CA TYR A 210 10.01 -19.53 -5.02
C TYR A 210 9.52 -19.19 -3.61
N THR A 211 10.35 -18.42 -2.90
CA THR A 211 10.09 -17.98 -1.53
C THR A 211 9.30 -16.67 -1.47
N THR A 212 9.44 -15.78 -2.46
CA THR A 212 8.67 -14.54 -2.54
C THR A 212 7.37 -14.80 -3.29
N VAL A 213 6.26 -14.84 -2.55
CA VAL A 213 4.91 -15.04 -3.10
C VAL A 213 4.14 -13.73 -3.03
N PHE A 214 3.55 -13.30 -4.14
CA PHE A 214 2.65 -12.16 -4.19
C PHE A 214 1.20 -12.64 -4.14
N LEU A 215 0.46 -12.25 -3.09
CA LEU A 215 -0.99 -12.37 -3.06
C LEU A 215 -1.60 -11.02 -3.37
N VAL A 216 -2.33 -10.95 -4.48
CA VAL A 216 -2.97 -9.71 -4.91
C VAL A 216 -4.45 -9.82 -4.59
N TYR A 217 -4.98 -8.80 -3.94
CA TYR A 217 -6.39 -8.67 -3.61
C TYR A 217 -6.95 -7.38 -4.19
N ASP A 218 -8.27 -7.27 -4.28
CA ASP A 218 -8.93 -6.01 -4.56
C ASP A 218 -10.18 -5.82 -3.70
N LEU A 219 -10.67 -4.59 -3.67
CA LEU A 219 -11.89 -4.20 -2.97
C LEU A 219 -13.07 -4.22 -3.95
N THR A 220 -13.91 -5.24 -3.85
CA THR A 220 -15.13 -5.36 -4.65
C THR A 220 -16.29 -4.76 -3.88
N ARG A 221 -17.07 -3.86 -4.48
CA ARG A 221 -18.24 -3.30 -3.83
C ARG A 221 -19.34 -4.37 -3.70
N GLU A 222 -19.75 -4.65 -2.48
CA GLU A 222 -21.02 -5.28 -2.14
C GLU A 222 -21.94 -4.21 -1.52
N ARG A 223 -23.26 -4.38 -1.63
CA ARG A 223 -24.26 -3.33 -1.27
C ARG A 223 -23.83 -2.43 -0.11
N ASP A 224 -23.51 -3.03 1.03
CA ASP A 224 -23.22 -2.30 2.28
C ASP A 224 -21.73 -2.28 2.70
N LEU A 225 -20.83 -2.90 1.94
CA LEU A 225 -19.40 -3.00 2.29
C LEU A 225 -18.51 -3.23 1.07
N TYR A 226 -17.21 -2.97 1.20
CA TYR A 226 -16.25 -3.53 0.25
C TYR A 226 -15.78 -4.90 0.73
N ARG A 227 -15.78 -5.91 -0.14
CA ARG A 227 -15.21 -7.22 0.13
C ARG A 227 -13.80 -7.30 -0.43
N LEU A 228 -12.85 -7.70 0.41
CA LEU A 228 -11.48 -8.00 0.02
C LEU A 228 -11.46 -9.38 -0.65
N THR A 229 -11.11 -9.42 -1.93
CA THR A 229 -11.15 -10.64 -2.75
C THR A 229 -9.80 -10.87 -3.39
N ARG A 230 -9.25 -12.08 -3.30
CA ARG A 230 -7.99 -12.43 -3.95
C ARG A 230 -8.19 -12.45 -5.46
N THR A 231 -7.40 -11.67 -6.19
CA THR A 231 -7.44 -11.59 -7.66
C THR A 231 -6.32 -12.38 -8.31
N ARG A 232 -5.13 -12.44 -7.69
CA ARG A 232 -3.97 -13.13 -8.26
C ARG A 232 -3.10 -13.78 -7.19
N LYS A 233 -2.34 -14.77 -7.62
CA LYS A 233 -1.24 -15.40 -6.90
C LYS A 233 -0.08 -15.57 -7.86
N LEU A 234 1.07 -15.01 -7.52
CA LEU A 234 2.29 -15.06 -8.33
C LEU A 234 3.48 -15.30 -7.40
N SER A 235 4.64 -15.63 -7.95
CA SER A 235 5.87 -15.70 -7.18
C SER A 235 7.08 -15.34 -8.05
N ALA A 236 8.20 -15.07 -7.40
CA ALA A 236 9.47 -14.80 -8.05
C ALA A 236 10.62 -15.12 -7.10
N SER A 237 11.79 -15.38 -7.67
CA SER A 237 13.06 -15.34 -6.94
C SER A 237 13.59 -13.91 -6.80
N THR A 238 14.47 -13.68 -5.83
CA THR A 238 15.17 -12.40 -5.68
C THR A 238 16.00 -12.07 -6.93
N GLU A 239 16.60 -13.08 -7.56
CA GLU A 239 17.40 -12.91 -8.79
C GLU A 239 16.55 -12.42 -9.96
N GLU A 240 15.35 -12.97 -10.16
CA GLU A 240 14.44 -12.49 -11.21
C GLU A 240 14.03 -11.04 -11.00
N LEU A 241 13.70 -10.67 -9.76
CA LEU A 241 13.34 -9.30 -9.41
C LEU A 241 14.51 -8.32 -9.65
N LEU A 242 15.73 -8.71 -9.28
CA LEU A 242 16.94 -7.91 -9.50
C LEU A 242 17.29 -7.80 -10.99
N SER A 243 17.21 -8.89 -11.72
CA SER A 243 17.49 -8.95 -13.15
C SER A 243 16.53 -8.06 -13.93
N ALA A 244 15.22 -8.13 -13.62
CA ALA A 244 14.21 -7.28 -14.24
C ALA A 244 14.46 -5.78 -13.96
N PHE A 245 14.83 -5.44 -12.72
CA PHE A 245 15.18 -4.07 -12.36
C PHE A 245 16.41 -3.54 -13.10
N ARG A 246 17.47 -4.36 -13.25
CA ARG A 246 18.70 -3.98 -13.94
C ARG A 246 18.50 -3.83 -15.45
N ASN A 247 17.67 -4.68 -16.05
CA ASN A 247 17.45 -4.75 -17.49
C ASN A 247 16.20 -3.96 -17.93
N SER A 248 15.77 -2.96 -17.15
CA SER A 248 14.55 -2.21 -17.45
C SER A 248 14.67 -1.48 -18.80
N PRO A 249 13.79 -1.76 -19.77
CA PRO A 249 13.74 -1.02 -21.02
C PRO A 249 13.32 0.43 -20.74
N GLY A 250 13.75 1.35 -21.60
CA GLY A 250 13.35 2.77 -21.49
C GLY A 250 14.20 3.61 -20.53
N VAL A 251 15.49 3.26 -20.35
CA VAL A 251 16.46 4.20 -19.76
C VAL A 251 16.42 5.49 -20.59
N PRO A 252 16.06 6.64 -19.98
CA PRO A 252 15.91 7.89 -20.73
C PRO A 252 17.25 8.30 -21.33
N SER A 253 17.22 8.87 -22.54
CA SER A 253 18.44 9.36 -23.17
C SER A 253 19.07 10.45 -22.32
N LYS A 254 20.40 10.38 -22.17
CA LYS A 254 21.17 11.48 -21.59
C LYS A 254 20.89 12.78 -22.34
N ASP A 255 20.75 12.71 -23.66
CA ASP A 255 20.56 13.88 -24.51
C ASP A 255 19.19 14.53 -24.27
N ASP A 256 18.13 13.74 -24.06
CA ASP A 256 16.81 14.26 -23.69
C ASP A 256 16.86 15.02 -22.36
N PHE A 257 17.67 14.54 -21.41
CA PHE A 257 17.87 15.23 -20.14
C PHE A 257 18.71 16.50 -20.31
N VAL A 258 19.77 16.45 -21.12
CA VAL A 258 20.59 17.63 -21.44
C VAL A 258 19.74 18.72 -22.11
N ALA A 259 18.91 18.37 -23.09
CA ALA A 259 18.01 19.34 -23.74
C ALA A 259 17.08 20.05 -22.74
N LYS A 260 16.52 19.31 -21.78
CA LYS A 260 15.71 19.89 -20.68
C LYS A 260 16.53 20.82 -19.78
N LEU A 261 17.80 20.50 -19.51
CA LEU A 261 18.68 21.38 -18.74
C LEU A 261 19.00 22.66 -19.50
N GLU A 262 19.30 22.57 -20.79
CA GLU A 262 19.58 23.72 -21.66
C GLU A 262 18.36 24.67 -21.76
N GLU A 263 17.14 24.13 -21.85
CA GLU A 263 15.91 24.92 -21.76
C GLU A 263 15.81 25.68 -20.43
N LYS A 264 16.07 25.01 -19.30
CA LYS A 264 16.06 25.66 -17.98
C LYS A 264 17.13 26.74 -17.85
N ILE A 265 18.33 26.49 -18.37
CA ILE A 265 19.42 27.48 -18.37
C ILE A 265 19.02 28.70 -19.20
N ARG A 266 18.50 28.52 -20.42
CA ARG A 266 18.02 29.62 -21.27
C ARG A 266 16.95 30.45 -20.56
N ALA A 267 15.97 29.82 -19.92
CA ALA A 267 14.93 30.53 -19.18
C ALA A 267 15.51 31.38 -18.03
N GLN A 268 16.49 30.87 -17.29
CA GLN A 268 17.14 31.62 -16.22
C GLN A 268 18.01 32.79 -16.72
N LEU A 269 18.74 32.59 -17.82
CA LEU A 269 19.54 33.65 -18.44
C LEU A 269 18.64 34.79 -18.94
N GLN A 270 17.51 34.48 -19.59
CA GLN A 270 16.54 35.48 -20.02
C GLN A 270 15.92 36.25 -18.83
N LEU A 271 15.64 35.57 -17.71
CA LEU A 271 15.13 36.21 -16.50
C LEU A 271 16.17 37.19 -15.91
N LYS A 272 17.45 36.80 -15.86
CA LYS A 272 18.53 37.66 -15.37
C LYS A 272 18.72 38.91 -16.23
N VAL A 273 18.70 38.76 -17.56
CA VAL A 273 18.81 39.90 -18.49
C VAL A 273 17.64 40.88 -18.31
N ARG A 274 16.41 40.37 -18.12
CA ARG A 274 15.24 41.23 -17.85
C ARG A 274 15.32 41.98 -16.51
N LEU A 275 15.84 41.34 -15.47
CA LEU A 275 16.02 41.98 -14.17
C LEU A 275 17.10 43.05 -14.21
N GLN A 276 18.20 42.82 -14.92
CA GLN A 276 19.27 43.81 -15.11
C GLN A 276 18.81 45.03 -15.92
N GLY A 277 18.01 44.83 -16.97
CA GLY A 277 17.45 45.95 -17.75
C GLY A 277 16.39 46.77 -17.00
N ALA A 278 15.65 46.17 -16.07
CA ALA A 278 14.66 46.88 -15.24
C ALA A 278 15.32 47.76 -14.16
N ASP A 279 16.50 47.38 -13.66
CA ASP A 279 17.27 48.19 -12.71
C ASP A 279 17.95 49.39 -13.40
N GLU A 280 18.28 49.30 -14.69
CA GLU A 280 18.85 50.40 -15.49
C GLU A 280 17.80 51.43 -15.93
N GLU A 281 16.53 51.05 -16.11
CA GLU A 281 15.43 51.99 -16.43
C GLU A 281 14.86 52.71 -15.19
N ALA A 282 15.20 52.27 -13.98
CA ALA A 282 14.75 52.84 -12.71
C ALA A 282 15.73 53.85 -12.07
N GLN A 283 16.88 54.10 -12.70
CA GLN A 283 17.84 55.17 -12.36
C GLN A 283 17.69 56.38 -13.28
#